data_AF-A0A9K3N4B3-F1
#
_entry.id   AF-A0A9K3N4B3-F1
#
_cell.length_a   1.000
_cell.length_b   1.000
_cell.length_c   1.000
_cell.angle_alpha   90.00
_cell.angle_beta   90.00
_cell.angle_gamma   90.00
#
_symmetry.space_group_name_H-M   'P 1'
#
loop_
_entity.id
_entity.type
_entity.pdbx_description
1 polymer ?
#
loop_
_entity_poly.entity_id
_entity_poly.type
_entity_poly.pdbx_seq_one_letter_code
_entity_poly.pdbx_strand_id
1 'polypeptide(L)'
;MLGNPLTDVRGDYNSKIEFAHNMALLSDAIYESTKENCHGDYFNVDPNNTLCIHDLQVIYKCLERIKPAHILEPNCLYSNTLRSDPFRSDLTTFENTSVDILPQVQTRLCREDNYIYFYAWANSRDVREALHIHEEFGDTEWVQCNNTSKFNFHKKAISYTYNIPSSVGYHRRLADKKCRALIYSGDHDMAVPYISTLNWIKSLNLSLVDGWRSWFVNKQVAGLVIHQEILKRGLQPNICYCKGEKSTFKLLFWLVSLIDNSTLAKGACYDLMMAYLFVFIKGGGHTAPEYKHKECLSMLKMWIANDTINHDYKEMILKKSEEDLLLRSI
;
A
#
# COMPACT_ATOMS: atom_id res chain seq x y z
N MET A 1 -1.91 9.94 4.35
CA MET A 1 -2.20 8.59 3.83
C MET A 1 -0.94 8.05 3.20
N LEU A 2 -0.58 6.79 3.44
CA LEU A 2 0.60 6.14 2.87
C LEU A 2 0.23 4.72 2.40
N GLY A 3 0.68 4.35 1.20
CA GLY A 3 0.49 3.03 0.62
C GLY A 3 1.80 2.29 0.49
N ASN A 4 1.86 1.06 1.00
CA ASN A 4 3.05 0.22 1.04
C ASN A 4 4.34 0.99 1.41
N PRO A 5 4.32 1.79 2.49
CA PRO A 5 5.40 2.74 2.75
C PRO A 5 6.65 2.04 3.27
N LEU A 6 7.79 2.34 2.66
CA LEU A 6 9.10 2.08 3.26
C LEU A 6 9.26 3.00 4.48
N THR A 7 9.43 2.44 5.67
CA THR A 7 9.44 3.21 6.94
C THR A 7 10.64 2.91 7.84
N ASP A 8 11.22 1.72 7.74
CA ASP A 8 12.44 1.34 8.43
C ASP A 8 13.24 0.43 7.51
N VAL A 9 14.24 0.97 6.82
CA VAL A 9 14.95 0.25 5.75
C VAL A 9 15.43 -1.13 6.17
N ARG A 10 16.01 -1.23 7.36
CA ARG A 10 16.56 -2.49 7.85
C ARG A 10 15.43 -3.49 8.15
N GLY A 11 14.38 -3.06 8.85
CA GLY A 11 13.21 -3.87 9.12
C GLY A 11 12.46 -4.29 7.84
N ASP A 12 12.24 -3.34 6.93
CA ASP A 12 11.61 -3.55 5.63
C ASP A 12 12.39 -4.58 4.80
N TYR A 13 13.72 -4.46 4.73
CA TYR A 13 14.55 -5.40 3.99
C TYR A 13 14.55 -6.79 4.62
N ASN A 14 14.72 -6.88 5.95
CA ASN A 14 14.80 -8.16 6.65
C ASN A 14 13.47 -8.93 6.61
N SER A 15 12.34 -8.22 6.61
CA SER A 15 11.01 -8.83 6.54
C SER A 15 10.70 -9.55 5.22
N LYS A 16 11.49 -9.34 4.16
CA LYS A 16 11.27 -9.99 2.85
C LYS A 16 11.46 -11.49 2.89
N ILE A 17 12.40 -11.98 3.69
CA ILE A 17 12.68 -13.42 3.80
C ILE A 17 11.55 -14.12 4.56
N GLU A 18 11.07 -13.53 5.65
CA GLU A 18 9.89 -14.01 6.37
C GLU A 18 8.64 -13.98 5.48
N PHE A 19 8.47 -12.92 4.67
CA PHE A 19 7.37 -12.84 3.72
C PHE A 19 7.43 -13.95 2.68
N ALA A 20 8.60 -14.19 2.10
CA ALA A 20 8.78 -15.25 1.11
C ALA A 20 8.46 -16.63 1.68
N HIS A 21 8.86 -16.91 2.93
CA HIS A 21 8.48 -18.12 3.66
C HIS A 21 6.97 -18.23 3.85
N ASN A 22 6.31 -17.18 4.35
CA ASN A 22 4.86 -17.16 4.58
C ASN A 22 4.03 -17.31 3.29
N MET A 23 4.60 -16.95 2.13
CA MET A 23 3.98 -17.13 0.81
C MET A 23 4.41 -18.43 0.12
N ALA A 24 5.02 -19.37 0.86
CA ALA A 24 5.49 -20.66 0.38
C ALA A 24 6.49 -20.58 -0.79
N LEU A 25 7.26 -19.48 -0.87
CA LEU A 25 8.35 -19.32 -1.83
C LEU A 25 9.67 -19.90 -1.31
N LEU A 26 9.76 -20.15 0.00
CA LEU A 26 10.88 -20.78 0.68
C LEU A 26 10.34 -21.92 1.56
N SER A 27 11.09 -23.02 1.66
CA SER A 27 10.76 -24.10 2.60
C SER A 27 11.20 -23.76 4.02
N ASP A 28 10.58 -24.41 5.01
CA ASP A 28 10.96 -24.27 6.43
C ASP A 28 12.46 -24.52 6.65
N ALA A 29 13.02 -25.54 6.00
CA ALA A 29 14.44 -25.87 6.13
C ALA A 29 15.36 -24.74 5.64
N ILE A 30 15.03 -24.10 4.50
CA ILE A 30 15.81 -22.97 3.98
C ILE A 30 15.63 -21.75 4.90
N TYR A 31 14.39 -21.44 5.29
CA TYR A 31 14.08 -20.28 6.13
C TYR A 31 14.76 -20.36 7.49
N GLU A 32 14.62 -21.47 8.21
CA GLU A 32 15.18 -21.62 9.55
C GLU A 32 16.72 -21.67 9.52
N SER A 33 17.33 -22.40 8.56
CA SER A 33 18.79 -22.39 8.38
C SER A 33 19.32 -20.97 8.16
N THR A 34 18.68 -20.22 7.24
CA THR A 34 19.11 -18.84 6.93
C THR A 34 18.95 -17.94 8.14
N LYS A 35 17.82 -18.05 8.85
CA LYS A 35 17.54 -17.25 10.04
C LYS A 35 18.54 -17.51 11.16
N GLU A 36 18.91 -18.77 11.38
CA GLU A 36 19.92 -19.18 12.35
C GLU A 36 21.31 -18.65 11.95
N ASN A 37 21.76 -18.97 10.73
CA ASN A 37 23.10 -18.64 10.25
C ASN A 37 23.33 -17.14 10.06
N CYS A 38 22.30 -16.38 9.67
CA CYS A 38 22.37 -14.92 9.52
C CYS A 38 21.91 -14.14 10.76
N HIS A 39 21.51 -14.82 11.84
CA HIS A 39 20.99 -14.21 13.07
C HIS A 39 19.84 -13.21 12.84
N GLY A 40 19.02 -13.46 11.81
CA GLY A 40 17.90 -12.60 11.41
C GLY A 40 18.26 -11.24 10.80
N ASP A 41 19.54 -10.98 10.48
CA ASP A 41 19.95 -9.77 9.74
C ASP A 41 20.49 -10.14 8.34
N TYR A 42 19.69 -9.82 7.34
CA TYR A 42 19.98 -10.09 5.93
C TYR A 42 20.39 -8.82 5.17
N PHE A 43 20.33 -7.66 5.84
CA PHE A 43 20.68 -6.36 5.30
C PHE A 43 22.16 -6.04 5.53
N ASN A 44 22.65 -6.24 6.76
CA ASN A 44 24.07 -6.04 7.10
C ASN A 44 24.77 -7.39 7.29
N VAL A 45 25.05 -8.08 6.19
CA VAL A 45 25.66 -9.41 6.20
C VAL A 45 27.16 -9.31 6.47
N ASP A 46 27.67 -10.05 7.46
CA ASP A 46 29.11 -10.19 7.70
C ASP A 46 29.75 -10.98 6.54
N PRO A 47 30.71 -10.40 5.80
CA PRO A 47 31.37 -11.09 4.69
C PRO A 47 32.15 -12.33 5.10
N ASN A 48 32.48 -12.49 6.39
CA ASN A 48 33.19 -13.68 6.90
C ASN A 48 32.23 -14.80 7.31
N ASN A 49 30.93 -14.53 7.43
CA ASN A 49 29.93 -15.54 7.75
C ASN A 49 29.54 -16.32 6.50
N THR A 50 30.36 -17.31 6.15
CA THR A 50 30.20 -18.11 4.93
C THR A 50 28.91 -18.91 4.90
N LEU A 51 28.41 -19.36 6.07
CA LEU A 51 27.13 -20.06 6.17
C LEU A 51 25.96 -19.16 5.80
N CYS A 52 25.91 -17.94 6.36
CA CYS A 52 24.88 -16.97 6.01
C CYS A 52 24.93 -16.60 4.52
N ILE A 53 26.12 -16.36 3.97
CA ILE A 53 26.29 -16.03 2.55
C ILE A 53 25.77 -17.16 1.66
N HIS A 54 26.10 -18.42 1.99
CA HIS A 54 25.63 -19.58 1.25
C HIS A 54 24.10 -19.69 1.29
N ASP A 55 23.50 -19.54 2.48
CA ASP A 55 22.05 -19.62 2.64
C ASP A 55 21.32 -18.50 1.88
N LEU A 56 21.86 -17.27 1.92
CA LEU A 56 21.32 -16.16 1.13
C LEU A 56 21.44 -16.41 -0.39
N GLN A 57 22.50 -17.06 -0.87
CA GLN A 57 22.61 -17.45 -2.29
C GLN A 57 21.50 -18.43 -2.69
N VAL A 58 21.18 -19.40 -1.83
CA VAL A 58 20.07 -20.33 -2.06
C VAL A 58 18.75 -19.57 -2.13
N ILE A 59 18.49 -18.66 -1.18
CA ILE A 59 17.30 -17.81 -1.18
C ILE A 59 17.20 -16.97 -2.45
N TYR A 60 18.28 -16.29 -2.85
CA TYR A 60 18.27 -15.45 -4.05
C TYR A 60 17.97 -16.26 -5.30
N LYS A 61 18.47 -17.49 -5.39
CA LYS A 61 18.15 -18.41 -6.48
C LYS A 61 16.68 -18.83 -6.49
N CYS A 62 16.10 -19.11 -5.33
CA CYS A 62 14.67 -19.42 -5.21
C CYS A 62 13.78 -18.24 -5.66
N LEU A 63 14.21 -17.01 -5.36
CA LEU A 63 13.43 -15.79 -5.58
C LEU A 63 13.75 -15.04 -6.88
N GLU A 64 14.77 -15.46 -7.63
CA GLU A 64 15.30 -14.77 -8.81
C GLU A 64 14.19 -14.43 -9.84
N ARG A 65 13.20 -15.31 -9.97
CA ARG A 65 12.10 -15.18 -10.96
C ARG A 65 10.77 -14.74 -10.36
N ILE A 66 10.79 -14.18 -9.14
CA ILE A 66 9.62 -13.59 -8.50
C ILE A 66 9.61 -12.08 -8.76
N LYS A 67 8.46 -11.53 -9.16
CA LYS A 67 8.29 -10.08 -9.32
C LYS A 67 8.01 -9.45 -7.94
N PRO A 68 8.93 -8.64 -7.37
CA PRO A 68 8.77 -8.18 -5.99
C PRO A 68 7.57 -7.25 -5.79
N ALA A 69 7.20 -6.48 -6.80
CA ALA A 69 6.06 -5.56 -6.71
C ALA A 69 4.70 -6.28 -6.60
N HIS A 70 4.60 -7.52 -7.10
CA HIS A 70 3.42 -8.36 -6.94
C HIS A 70 3.79 -9.82 -7.25
N ILE A 71 3.91 -10.67 -6.23
CA ILE A 71 4.53 -12.00 -6.39
C ILE A 71 3.80 -12.98 -7.32
N LEU A 72 2.51 -12.77 -7.59
CA LEU A 72 1.74 -13.59 -8.53
C LEU A 72 1.90 -13.17 -10.00
N GLU A 73 2.52 -12.03 -10.27
CA GLU A 73 2.77 -11.58 -11.63
C GLU A 73 4.01 -12.24 -12.21
N PRO A 74 4.05 -12.47 -13.54
CA PRO A 74 5.25 -12.99 -14.17
C PRO A 74 6.42 -12.03 -13.95
N ASN A 75 7.58 -12.55 -13.54
CA ASN A 75 8.81 -11.78 -13.65
C ASN A 75 9.19 -11.67 -15.12
N CYS A 76 8.91 -10.51 -15.69
CA CYS A 76 9.19 -10.20 -17.06
C CYS A 76 10.64 -9.76 -17.17
N LEU A 77 11.45 -10.58 -17.86
CA LEU A 77 12.77 -10.16 -18.25
C LEU A 77 12.61 -8.93 -19.13
N TYR A 78 13.23 -7.82 -18.71
CA TYR A 78 13.43 -6.64 -19.52
C TYR A 78 14.32 -7.05 -20.69
N SER A 79 13.74 -7.69 -21.70
CA SER A 79 14.44 -7.91 -22.94
C SER A 79 14.54 -6.55 -23.60
N ASN A 80 15.75 -5.99 -23.63
CA ASN A 80 16.09 -4.78 -24.37
C ASN A 80 15.72 -4.87 -25.88
N THR A 81 15.21 -6.02 -26.35
CA THR A 81 14.74 -6.23 -27.73
C THR A 81 13.46 -5.48 -28.09
N LEU A 82 12.68 -4.97 -27.13
CA LEU A 82 11.47 -4.17 -27.41
C LEU A 82 11.69 -2.65 -27.34
N ARG A 83 12.97 -2.20 -27.33
CA ARG A 83 13.33 -0.83 -27.71
C ARG A 83 13.45 -0.68 -29.24
N SER A 84 12.75 -1.50 -30.01
CA SER A 84 12.46 -1.16 -31.41
C SER A 84 11.41 -0.05 -31.40
N ASP A 85 11.92 1.16 -31.38
CA ASP A 85 11.33 2.39 -31.92
C ASP A 85 9.97 2.17 -32.63
N PRO A 86 8.85 2.67 -32.08
CA PRO A 86 7.55 2.61 -32.73
C PRO A 86 7.49 3.35 -34.08
N PHE A 87 8.51 4.15 -34.40
CA PHE A 87 8.59 4.96 -35.62
C PHE A 87 9.57 4.45 -36.68
N ARG A 88 10.29 3.34 -36.45
CA ARG A 88 11.16 2.79 -37.50
C ARG A 88 10.41 1.78 -38.37
N SER A 89 9.59 2.32 -39.28
CA SER A 89 9.21 1.62 -40.50
C SER A 89 10.45 1.49 -41.39
N ASP A 90 11.25 0.46 -41.19
CA ASP A 90 12.24 0.09 -42.22
C ASP A 90 12.23 -1.41 -42.45
N LEU A 91 11.46 -1.76 -43.47
CA LEU A 91 11.13 -3.08 -43.94
C LEU A 91 12.19 -3.52 -44.96
N THR A 92 13.49 -3.40 -44.65
CA THR A 92 14.54 -3.87 -45.55
C THR A 92 15.78 -4.29 -44.77
N THR A 93 15.99 -5.61 -44.66
CA THR A 93 17.23 -6.38 -44.41
C THR A 93 17.05 -7.48 -43.36
N PHE A 94 16.20 -8.48 -43.68
CA PHE A 94 16.34 -9.82 -43.12
C PHE A 94 17.14 -10.67 -44.13
N GLU A 95 18.47 -10.65 -44.01
CA GLU A 95 19.28 -11.73 -44.54
C GLU A 95 19.22 -12.92 -43.56
N ASN A 96 18.51 -13.95 -44.02
CA ASN A 96 18.74 -15.38 -43.77
C ASN A 96 19.37 -15.78 -42.43
N THR A 97 18.54 -15.85 -41.39
CA THR A 97 18.63 -16.93 -40.40
C THR A 97 17.24 -17.51 -40.21
N SER A 98 17.01 -18.63 -40.90
CA SER A 98 15.83 -19.48 -40.75
C SER A 98 15.83 -20.10 -39.35
N VAL A 99 15.17 -19.44 -38.42
CA VAL A 99 14.63 -20.08 -37.21
C VAL A 99 13.13 -20.12 -37.43
N ASP A 100 12.58 -21.33 -37.61
CA ASP A 100 11.14 -21.59 -37.62
C ASP A 100 10.56 -21.13 -36.28
N ILE A 101 10.11 -19.88 -36.20
CA ILE A 101 9.32 -19.39 -35.08
C ILE A 101 7.88 -19.78 -35.36
N LEU A 102 7.49 -20.93 -34.81
CA LEU A 102 6.09 -21.29 -34.63
C LEU A 102 5.38 -20.14 -33.86
N PRO A 103 4.25 -19.59 -34.33
CA PRO A 103 3.56 -18.47 -33.68
C PRO A 103 2.75 -18.93 -32.45
N GLN A 104 3.43 -19.56 -31.49
CA GLN A 104 2.87 -19.98 -30.20
C GLN A 104 3.69 -19.46 -29.02
N VAL A 105 4.50 -18.42 -29.21
CA VAL A 105 4.89 -17.58 -28.08
C VAL A 105 3.67 -16.75 -27.74
N GLN A 106 2.82 -17.27 -26.87
CA GLN A 106 1.92 -16.47 -26.07
C GLN A 106 2.81 -15.43 -25.40
N THR A 107 2.93 -14.25 -26.01
CA THR A 107 3.60 -13.10 -25.43
C THR A 107 3.00 -12.95 -24.05
N ARG A 108 3.76 -13.32 -23.01
CA ARG A 108 3.33 -13.11 -21.64
C ARG A 108 3.18 -11.61 -21.53
N LEU A 109 1.95 -11.12 -21.62
CA LEU A 109 1.62 -9.71 -21.51
C LEU A 109 2.05 -9.28 -20.11
N CYS A 110 3.16 -8.55 -20.04
CA CYS A 110 3.67 -8.01 -18.81
C CYS A 110 2.87 -6.75 -18.49
N ARG A 111 2.57 -6.51 -17.22
CA ARG A 111 1.86 -5.27 -16.85
C ARG A 111 2.67 -4.05 -17.28
N GLU A 112 3.99 -4.15 -17.17
CA GLU A 112 4.97 -3.14 -17.55
C GLU A 112 4.92 -2.76 -19.03
N ASP A 113 4.47 -3.66 -19.91
CA ASP A 113 4.32 -3.35 -21.33
C ASP A 113 3.30 -2.22 -21.55
N ASN A 114 2.34 -2.07 -20.63
CA ASN A 114 1.39 -0.95 -20.68
C ASN A 114 2.01 0.40 -20.33
N TYR A 115 3.19 0.43 -19.70
CA TYR A 115 3.83 1.69 -19.34
C TYR A 115 4.38 2.43 -20.56
N ILE A 116 4.55 1.77 -21.72
CA ILE A 116 4.92 2.45 -22.97
C ILE A 116 3.93 3.55 -23.35
N TYR A 117 2.63 3.33 -23.08
CA TYR A 117 1.59 4.33 -23.35
C TYR A 117 1.76 5.57 -22.48
N PHE A 118 2.27 5.40 -21.25
CA PHE A 118 2.52 6.53 -20.36
C PHE A 118 3.68 7.40 -20.87
N TYR A 119 4.76 6.78 -21.37
CA TYR A 119 5.85 7.51 -22.00
C TYR A 119 5.40 8.25 -23.27
N ALA A 120 4.65 7.58 -24.13
CA ALA A 120 4.13 8.18 -25.37
C ALA A 120 3.19 9.36 -25.08
N TRP A 121 2.28 9.19 -24.11
CA TRP A 121 1.35 10.23 -23.70
C TRP A 121 2.07 11.43 -23.06
N ALA A 122 2.91 11.20 -22.05
CA ALA A 122 3.57 12.27 -21.30
C ALA A 122 4.59 13.07 -22.14
N ASN A 123 5.16 12.46 -23.18
CA ASN A 123 6.10 13.12 -24.09
C ASN A 123 5.48 13.70 -25.36
N SER A 124 4.17 13.52 -25.58
CA SER A 124 3.48 14.17 -26.69
C SER A 124 3.56 15.68 -26.55
N ARG A 125 3.88 16.39 -27.65
CA ARG A 125 3.95 17.84 -27.70
C ARG A 125 2.67 18.48 -27.17
N ASP A 126 1.52 18.04 -27.68
CA ASP A 126 0.21 18.57 -27.31
C ASP A 126 -0.07 18.38 -25.80
N VAL A 127 0.35 17.25 -25.23
CA VAL A 127 0.19 16.98 -23.79
C VAL A 127 1.10 17.87 -22.97
N ARG A 128 2.36 18.06 -23.39
CA ARG A 128 3.32 18.93 -22.70
C ARG A 128 2.88 20.40 -22.75
N GLU A 129 2.36 20.85 -23.89
CA GLU A 129 1.78 22.20 -24.04
C GLU A 129 0.55 22.36 -23.14
N ALA A 130 -0.37 21.38 -23.12
CA ALA A 130 -1.56 21.39 -22.27
C ALA A 130 -1.25 21.34 -20.76
N LEU A 131 -0.15 20.68 -20.36
CA LEU A 131 0.35 20.66 -18.98
C LEU A 131 1.24 21.87 -18.65
N HIS A 132 1.41 22.82 -19.58
CA HIS A 132 2.24 24.01 -19.44
C HIS A 132 3.69 23.70 -19.06
N ILE A 133 4.25 22.63 -19.62
CA ILE A 133 5.67 22.34 -19.49
C ILE A 133 6.46 23.44 -20.19
N HIS A 134 7.30 24.14 -19.44
CA HIS A 134 8.03 25.30 -19.93
C HIS A 134 8.94 24.92 -21.12
N GLU A 135 9.03 25.82 -22.11
CA GLU A 135 9.77 25.59 -23.37
C GLU A 135 11.25 25.23 -23.13
N GLU A 136 11.84 25.72 -22.05
CA GLU A 136 13.22 25.40 -21.65
C GLU A 136 13.45 23.89 -21.40
N PHE A 137 12.38 23.16 -21.07
CA PHE A 137 12.41 21.71 -20.92
C PHE A 137 11.91 20.99 -22.17
N GLY A 138 11.65 21.68 -23.29
CA GLY A 138 11.06 21.12 -24.51
C GLY A 138 11.75 19.86 -25.02
N ASP A 139 13.08 19.83 -24.96
CA ASP A 139 13.91 18.70 -25.38
C ASP A 139 14.15 17.65 -24.28
N THR A 140 13.68 17.90 -23.05
CA THR A 140 13.83 16.95 -21.93
C THR A 140 12.74 15.90 -21.99
N GLU A 141 13.13 14.66 -22.28
CA GLU A 141 12.25 13.50 -22.20
C GLU A 141 11.75 13.32 -20.75
N TRP A 142 10.43 13.27 -20.61
CA TRP A 142 9.78 12.85 -19.39
C TRP A 142 9.99 11.33 -19.21
N VAL A 143 10.48 10.94 -18.04
CA VAL A 143 10.66 9.54 -17.66
C VAL A 143 10.02 9.29 -16.31
N GLN A 144 9.45 8.09 -16.11
CA GLN A 144 8.75 7.74 -14.86
C GLN A 144 9.67 7.79 -13.63
N CYS A 145 10.87 7.24 -13.76
CA CYS A 145 11.87 7.19 -12.70
C CYS A 145 13.21 7.67 -13.25
N ASN A 146 13.75 8.76 -12.69
CA ASN A 146 15.07 9.24 -13.07
C ASN A 146 16.16 8.29 -12.54
N ASN A 147 16.79 7.54 -13.43
CA ASN A 147 17.78 6.53 -13.08
C ASN A 147 19.08 7.13 -12.50
N THR A 148 19.40 8.40 -12.77
CA THR A 148 20.57 9.08 -12.16
C THR A 148 20.34 9.42 -10.69
N SER A 149 19.07 9.42 -10.27
CA SER A 149 18.61 9.62 -8.89
C SER A 149 18.32 8.28 -8.19
N LYS A 150 18.83 7.15 -8.71
CA LYS A 150 18.69 5.85 -8.05
C LYS A 150 19.50 5.82 -6.76
N PHE A 151 18.80 5.48 -5.68
CA PHE A 151 19.41 5.19 -4.40
C PHE A 151 19.72 3.69 -4.30
N ASN A 152 20.91 3.39 -3.79
CA ASN A 152 21.30 2.03 -3.42
C ASN A 152 21.79 2.10 -1.98
N PHE A 153 21.17 1.33 -1.10
CA PHE A 153 21.43 1.32 0.34
C PHE A 153 22.90 1.04 0.71
N HIS A 154 23.67 0.43 -0.20
CA HIS A 154 25.09 0.09 -0.01
C HIS A 154 26.04 0.92 -0.89
N LYS A 155 25.55 1.93 -1.64
CA LYS A 155 26.40 2.80 -2.46
C LYS A 155 26.22 4.26 -2.06
N LYS A 156 27.32 5.03 -2.16
CA LYS A 156 27.30 6.47 -1.96
C LYS A 156 26.32 7.11 -2.96
N ALA A 157 25.36 7.87 -2.44
CA ALA A 157 24.33 8.46 -3.26
C ALA A 157 24.92 9.52 -4.21
N ILE A 158 24.45 9.51 -5.46
CA ILE A 158 24.98 10.36 -6.54
C ILE A 158 24.32 11.75 -6.51
N SER A 159 23.03 11.82 -6.12
CA SER A 159 22.22 13.06 -6.26
C SER A 159 21.60 13.58 -4.95
N TYR A 160 21.38 12.75 -3.93
CA TYR A 160 20.82 13.18 -2.63
C TYR A 160 21.33 12.32 -1.47
N THR A 161 21.57 12.92 -0.31
CA THR A 161 22.03 12.16 0.87
C THR A 161 20.87 11.43 1.55
N TYR A 162 21.02 10.12 1.73
CA TYR A 162 20.09 9.33 2.54
C TYR A 162 20.52 9.35 4.01
N ASN A 163 19.88 10.20 4.81
CA ASN A 163 20.23 10.42 6.22
C ASN A 163 19.14 10.00 7.22
N ILE A 164 17.97 9.56 6.74
CA ILE A 164 16.86 9.11 7.58
C ILE A 164 16.65 7.59 7.38
N PRO A 165 17.31 6.73 8.17
CA PRO A 165 17.20 5.28 8.02
C PRO A 165 15.81 4.74 8.42
N SER A 166 15.11 5.44 9.31
CA SER A 166 13.75 5.12 9.73
C SER A 166 12.91 6.36 9.97
N SER A 167 11.69 6.37 9.45
CA SER A 167 10.67 7.39 9.67
C SER A 167 9.74 7.06 10.84
N VAL A 168 9.82 5.86 11.43
CA VAL A 168 8.95 5.40 12.54
C VAL A 168 8.96 6.37 13.72
N GLY A 169 10.12 6.91 14.07
CA GLY A 169 10.25 7.91 15.14
C GLY A 169 9.49 9.22 14.87
N TYR A 170 9.39 9.63 13.60
CA TYR A 170 8.58 10.78 13.20
C TYR A 170 7.10 10.46 13.34
N HIS A 171 6.67 9.27 12.93
CA HIS A 171 5.29 8.81 13.11
C HIS A 171 4.86 8.77 14.58
N ARG A 172 5.73 8.35 15.50
CA ARG A 172 5.46 8.42 16.94
C ARG A 172 5.28 9.85 17.43
N ARG A 173 6.12 10.80 16.97
CA ARG A 173 5.97 12.23 17.30
C ARG A 173 4.70 12.85 16.71
N LEU A 174 4.31 12.40 15.52
CA LEU A 174 3.08 12.84 14.87
C LEU A 174 1.85 12.29 15.59
N ALA A 175 1.95 11.15 16.26
CA ALA A 175 0.82 10.53 16.95
C ALA A 175 0.20 11.43 18.04
N ASP A 176 0.95 12.37 18.61
CA ASP A 176 0.44 13.35 19.58
C ASP A 176 -0.32 14.54 18.97
N LYS A 177 -0.39 14.64 17.65
CA LYS A 177 -1.05 15.75 16.95
C LYS A 177 -2.53 15.41 16.65
N LYS A 178 -3.32 16.40 16.18
CA LYS A 178 -4.73 16.21 15.79
C LYS A 178 -4.85 15.96 14.28
N CYS A 179 -4.39 14.82 13.78
CA CYS A 179 -4.63 14.39 12.39
C CYS A 179 -5.00 12.91 12.31
N ARG A 180 -5.44 12.44 11.13
CA ARG A 180 -5.71 11.01 10.89
C ARG A 180 -4.65 10.45 9.95
N ALA A 181 -4.18 9.24 10.23
CA ALA A 181 -3.24 8.52 9.39
C ALA A 181 -3.91 7.26 8.84
N LEU A 182 -4.05 7.18 7.52
CA LEU A 182 -4.37 5.95 6.82
C LEU A 182 -3.08 5.35 6.27
N ILE A 183 -2.76 4.14 6.73
CA ILE A 183 -1.67 3.32 6.21
C ILE A 183 -2.29 2.11 5.56
N TYR A 184 -1.94 1.80 4.32
CA TYR A 184 -2.38 0.58 3.69
C TYR A 184 -1.23 -0.22 3.10
N SER A 185 -1.38 -1.54 3.07
CA SER A 185 -0.38 -2.47 2.54
C SER A 185 -1.05 -3.59 1.75
N GLY A 186 -0.64 -3.77 0.50
CA GLY A 186 -0.98 -4.95 -0.29
C GLY A 186 -0.26 -6.21 0.23
N ASP A 187 -1.00 -7.29 0.46
CA ASP A 187 -0.47 -8.55 1.01
C ASP A 187 0.35 -9.41 0.03
N HIS A 188 0.45 -9.02 -1.24
CA HIS A 188 1.30 -9.65 -2.26
C HIS A 188 2.49 -8.77 -2.68
N ASP A 189 2.70 -7.64 -2.00
CA ASP A 189 3.91 -6.83 -2.15
C ASP A 189 5.07 -7.47 -1.40
N MET A 190 6.13 -7.85 -2.10
CA MET A 190 7.40 -8.29 -1.50
C MET A 190 8.44 -7.16 -1.48
N ALA A 191 8.25 -6.09 -2.25
CA ALA A 191 9.14 -4.94 -2.25
C ALA A 191 9.12 -4.23 -0.88
N VAL A 192 7.92 -4.04 -0.31
CA VAL A 192 7.69 -3.58 1.06
C VAL A 192 6.58 -4.43 1.70
N PRO A 193 6.92 -5.59 2.26
CA PRO A 193 5.93 -6.57 2.65
C PRO A 193 5.11 -6.15 3.86
N TYR A 194 3.88 -6.66 3.91
CA TYR A 194 2.93 -6.37 4.99
C TYR A 194 3.49 -6.72 6.39
N ILE A 195 4.39 -7.70 6.47
CA ILE A 195 5.11 -8.07 7.69
C ILE A 195 5.89 -6.89 8.27
N SER A 196 6.52 -6.07 7.43
CA SER A 196 7.17 -4.85 7.89
C SER A 196 6.16 -3.86 8.48
N THR A 197 5.00 -3.72 7.86
CA THR A 197 3.91 -2.90 8.42
C THR A 197 3.42 -3.45 9.77
N LEU A 198 3.35 -4.77 9.94
CA LEU A 198 3.04 -5.39 11.25
C LEU A 198 4.11 -5.08 12.30
N ASN A 199 5.39 -5.14 11.93
CA ASN A 199 6.50 -4.77 12.81
C ASN A 199 6.46 -3.28 13.16
N TRP A 200 6.10 -2.43 12.20
CA TRP A 200 5.88 -1.01 12.42
C TRP A 200 4.74 -0.76 13.41
N ILE A 201 3.57 -1.38 13.22
CA ILE A 201 2.42 -1.32 14.14
C ILE A 201 2.86 -1.68 15.58
N LYS A 202 3.59 -2.79 15.74
CA LYS A 202 4.13 -3.21 17.05
C LYS A 202 5.08 -2.16 17.63
N SER A 203 5.98 -1.62 16.80
CA SER A 203 6.99 -0.64 17.23
C SER A 203 6.41 0.71 17.67
N LEU A 204 5.27 1.12 17.12
CA LEU A 204 4.62 2.37 17.51
C LEU A 204 4.12 2.31 18.96
N ASN A 205 3.78 1.11 19.45
CA ASN A 205 3.30 0.86 20.82
C ASN A 205 2.10 1.75 21.19
N LEU A 206 1.17 1.90 20.26
CA LEU A 206 -0.08 2.65 20.45
C LEU A 206 -1.12 1.74 21.11
N SER A 207 -2.12 2.37 21.73
CA SER A 207 -3.24 1.66 22.32
C SER A 207 -4.24 1.22 21.26
N LEU A 208 -4.80 0.03 21.44
CA LEU A 208 -5.83 -0.50 20.56
C LEU A 208 -7.17 0.20 20.82
N VAL A 209 -7.76 0.76 19.76
CA VAL A 209 -9.12 1.32 19.80
C VAL A 209 -10.12 0.30 19.30
N ASP A 210 -9.78 -0.35 18.18
CA ASP A 210 -10.56 -1.44 17.60
C ASP A 210 -9.62 -2.53 17.09
N GLY A 211 -10.00 -3.78 17.38
CA GLY A 211 -9.20 -4.97 17.13
C GLY A 211 -9.05 -5.30 15.65
N TRP A 212 -8.21 -6.31 15.39
CA TRP A 212 -8.09 -6.91 14.06
C TRP A 212 -9.44 -7.44 13.59
N ARG A 213 -9.84 -7.03 12.39
CA ARG A 213 -11.08 -7.51 11.76
C ARG A 213 -10.99 -7.46 10.24
N SER A 214 -11.88 -8.20 9.60
CA SER A 214 -12.06 -8.13 8.16
C SER A 214 -12.81 -6.87 7.75
N TRP A 215 -12.52 -6.35 6.57
CA TRP A 215 -13.34 -5.34 5.90
C TRP A 215 -13.80 -5.85 4.53
N PHE A 216 -14.89 -5.26 4.03
CA PHE A 216 -15.65 -5.83 2.92
C PHE A 216 -15.88 -4.83 1.79
N VAL A 217 -15.80 -5.33 0.57
CA VAL A 217 -16.26 -4.63 -0.64
C VAL A 217 -17.09 -5.61 -1.45
N ASN A 218 -18.30 -5.20 -1.84
CA ASN A 218 -19.24 -6.07 -2.58
C ASN A 218 -19.43 -7.45 -1.95
N LYS A 219 -19.58 -7.50 -0.61
CA LYS A 219 -19.78 -8.76 0.16
C LYS A 219 -18.60 -9.74 0.13
N GLN A 220 -17.43 -9.30 -0.34
CA GLN A 220 -16.20 -10.08 -0.31
C GLN A 220 -15.21 -9.47 0.68
N VAL A 221 -14.44 -10.32 1.34
CA VAL A 221 -13.35 -9.87 2.22
C VAL A 221 -12.31 -9.17 1.34
N ALA A 222 -12.16 -7.87 1.54
CA ALA A 222 -11.19 -7.04 0.87
C ALA A 222 -9.83 -7.02 1.60
N GLY A 223 -9.81 -7.45 2.87
CA GLY A 223 -8.61 -7.72 3.66
C GLY A 223 -8.85 -7.48 5.14
N LEU A 224 -7.81 -7.07 5.88
CA LEU A 224 -7.86 -6.83 7.32
C LEU A 224 -7.70 -5.34 7.65
N VAL A 225 -8.19 -4.91 8.81
CA VAL A 225 -8.03 -3.56 9.33
C VAL A 225 -7.84 -3.60 10.84
N ILE A 226 -7.09 -2.62 11.35
CA ILE A 226 -6.89 -2.37 12.78
C ILE A 226 -6.83 -0.86 13.03
N HIS A 227 -7.40 -0.42 14.16
CA HIS A 227 -7.42 0.98 14.57
C HIS A 227 -6.67 1.19 15.89
N GLN A 228 -5.70 2.11 15.90
CA GLN A 228 -4.88 2.43 17.07
C GLN A 228 -4.79 3.93 17.33
N GLU A 229 -4.74 4.32 18.61
CA GLU A 229 -4.62 5.70 19.09
C GLU A 229 -3.71 5.79 20.34
N ILE A 230 -3.35 7.01 20.74
CA ILE A 230 -2.71 7.25 22.05
C ILE A 230 -3.78 7.39 23.13
N LEU A 231 -3.80 6.48 24.12
CA LEU A 231 -4.58 6.68 25.34
C LEU A 231 -3.81 7.60 26.31
N LYS A 232 -4.24 8.85 26.47
CA LYS A 232 -3.81 9.65 27.64
C LYS A 232 -4.55 9.18 28.89
N ARG A 233 -3.91 8.34 29.70
CA ARG A 233 -4.32 8.10 31.09
C ARG A 233 -4.22 9.43 31.84
N GLY A 234 -5.34 10.10 32.14
CA GLY A 234 -5.32 11.21 33.12
C GLY A 234 -6.29 12.39 32.98
N LEU A 235 -7.31 12.38 32.11
CA LEU A 235 -8.31 13.46 32.11
C LEU A 235 -9.69 12.90 32.49
N GLN A 236 -10.24 13.40 33.60
CA GLN A 236 -11.60 13.11 34.05
C GLN A 236 -12.63 13.44 32.96
N PRO A 237 -13.76 12.71 32.89
CA PRO A 237 -14.78 12.92 31.88
C PRO A 237 -15.60 14.16 32.21
N ASN A 238 -15.09 15.35 31.88
CA ASN A 238 -15.89 16.57 31.93
C ASN A 238 -16.58 16.79 30.59
N ILE A 239 -17.86 16.41 30.55
CA ILE A 239 -18.98 16.99 29.79
C ILE A 239 -18.65 17.45 28.36
N CYS A 240 -19.01 16.62 27.38
CA CYS A 240 -19.12 17.06 25.99
C CYS A 240 -20.51 17.57 25.66
N TYR A 241 -20.58 18.80 25.16
CA TYR A 241 -21.73 19.29 24.40
C TYR A 241 -21.46 19.03 22.90
N CYS A 242 -22.32 18.24 22.26
CA CYS A 242 -22.38 18.19 20.80
C CYS A 242 -22.97 19.51 20.30
N LYS A 243 -22.12 20.48 19.92
CA LYS A 243 -22.57 21.62 19.11
C LYS A 243 -22.42 21.26 17.64
N GLY A 244 -23.37 20.50 17.13
CA GLY A 244 -23.57 20.38 15.68
C GLY A 244 -24.23 21.65 15.18
N GLU A 245 -23.47 22.54 14.55
CA GLU A 245 -24.06 23.52 13.64
C GLU A 245 -24.55 22.78 12.39
N LYS A 246 -25.76 22.23 12.47
CA LYS A 246 -26.60 22.09 11.29
C LYS A 246 -27.31 23.42 11.08
N SER A 247 -26.71 24.26 10.28
CA SER A 247 -27.39 25.36 9.63
C SER A 247 -28.58 24.81 8.85
N THR A 248 -29.75 25.43 9.03
CA THR A 248 -31.02 25.22 8.32
C THR A 248 -31.83 23.98 8.71
N PHE A 249 -32.71 24.13 9.72
CA PHE A 249 -34.17 24.10 9.57
C PHE A 249 -34.78 24.57 10.90
N LYS A 250 -35.35 25.78 10.94
CA LYS A 250 -36.22 26.25 12.02
C LYS A 250 -37.66 25.90 11.67
N LEU A 251 -38.44 25.65 12.72
CA LEU A 251 -39.90 25.45 12.83
C LEU A 251 -40.37 23.99 12.73
N LEU A 252 -40.54 23.30 13.87
CA LEU A 252 -41.81 23.34 14.62
C LEU A 252 -41.68 22.73 16.04
N PHE A 253 -42.16 23.52 17.00
CA PHE A 253 -42.65 23.29 18.38
C PHE A 253 -42.62 21.91 19.07
N TRP A 254 -42.07 21.95 20.29
CA TRP A 254 -42.71 21.59 21.58
C TRP A 254 -43.90 20.62 21.57
N LEU A 255 -43.61 19.38 21.97
CA LEU A 255 -44.45 18.36 22.64
C LEU A 255 -43.60 17.07 22.49
N VAL A 256 -42.90 16.57 23.49
CA VAL A 256 -43.45 15.76 24.58
C VAL A 256 -42.37 15.71 25.68
N SER A 257 -42.67 16.34 26.82
CA SER A 257 -42.19 15.90 28.11
C SER A 257 -42.81 14.53 28.42
N LEU A 258 -41.98 13.57 28.88
CA LEU A 258 -42.28 12.17 29.26
C LEU A 258 -41.86 11.10 28.24
N ILE A 259 -40.55 10.90 28.05
CA ILE A 259 -40.00 9.56 27.75
C ILE A 259 -38.75 9.34 28.62
N ASP A 260 -38.68 8.11 29.13
CA ASP A 260 -37.84 7.54 30.17
C ASP A 260 -36.35 7.92 30.22
N ASN A 261 -35.90 7.98 31.47
CA ASN A 261 -34.55 8.28 31.93
C ASN A 261 -33.61 7.06 31.83
N SER A 262 -33.75 6.21 30.82
CA SER A 262 -33.00 4.95 30.71
C SER A 262 -32.74 4.50 29.28
N THR A 263 -31.98 5.28 28.51
CA THR A 263 -31.13 4.80 27.39
C THR A 263 -30.37 5.96 26.74
N LEU A 264 -29.69 6.81 27.54
CA LEU A 264 -28.64 7.65 26.96
C LEU A 264 -27.47 6.72 26.60
N ALA A 265 -27.35 6.42 25.30
CA ALA A 265 -26.15 5.87 24.72
C ALA A 265 -24.95 6.66 25.26
N LYS A 266 -24.03 5.96 25.92
CA LYS A 266 -22.74 6.51 26.36
C LYS A 266 -21.92 6.82 25.10
N GLY A 267 -22.20 7.94 24.46
CA GLY A 267 -21.37 8.52 23.42
C GLY A 267 -20.07 8.98 24.07
N ALA A 268 -19.03 8.17 23.96
CA ALA A 268 -17.71 8.56 24.42
C ALA A 268 -17.17 9.65 23.50
N CYS A 269 -16.93 10.81 24.09
CA CYS A 269 -16.42 11.98 23.40
C CYS A 269 -14.92 12.02 23.64
N TYR A 270 -14.15 11.49 22.69
CA TYR A 270 -12.70 11.58 22.70
C TYR A 270 -12.29 12.81 21.90
N ASP A 271 -11.54 13.73 22.52
CA ASP A 271 -10.85 14.79 21.81
C ASP A 271 -9.78 14.11 20.95
N LEU A 272 -10.10 13.78 19.68
CA LEU A 272 -9.30 12.86 18.85
C LEU A 272 -7.86 13.38 18.71
N MET A 273 -6.94 12.70 19.40
CA MET A 273 -5.52 12.65 19.07
C MET A 273 -5.34 11.82 17.78
N MET A 274 -4.13 11.65 17.26
CA MET A 274 -4.00 10.97 15.99
C MET A 274 -4.48 9.52 16.03
N ALA A 275 -5.38 9.23 15.10
CA ALA A 275 -5.92 7.92 14.80
C ALA A 275 -5.13 7.29 13.65
N TYR A 276 -4.49 6.16 13.93
CA TYR A 276 -3.85 5.32 12.92
C TYR A 276 -4.79 4.20 12.50
N LEU A 277 -5.20 4.24 11.23
CA LEU A 277 -5.96 3.20 10.58
C LEU A 277 -5.02 2.43 9.65
N PHE A 278 -4.72 1.18 10.01
CA PHE A 278 -3.92 0.29 9.18
C PHE A 278 -4.84 -0.65 8.41
N VAL A 279 -4.70 -0.71 7.09
CA VAL A 279 -5.53 -1.50 6.18
C VAL A 279 -4.67 -2.43 5.35
N PHE A 280 -4.95 -3.72 5.39
CA PHE A 280 -4.32 -4.72 4.55
C PHE A 280 -5.27 -5.04 3.40
N ILE A 281 -4.73 -5.06 2.18
CA ILE A 281 -5.51 -5.23 0.96
C ILE A 281 -5.20 -6.60 0.37
N LYS A 282 -6.20 -7.47 0.37
CA LYS A 282 -6.10 -8.85 -0.09
C LYS A 282 -5.89 -8.94 -1.59
N GLY A 283 -4.80 -9.58 -2.02
CA GLY A 283 -4.36 -9.65 -3.40
C GLY A 283 -3.81 -8.33 -3.94
N GLY A 284 -3.41 -7.39 -3.07
CA GLY A 284 -2.80 -6.13 -3.48
C GLY A 284 -1.28 -6.26 -3.62
N GLY A 285 -0.70 -5.68 -4.66
CA GLY A 285 0.76 -5.51 -4.78
C GLY A 285 1.26 -4.18 -4.19
N HIS A 286 2.45 -3.76 -4.59
CA HIS A 286 3.11 -2.54 -4.16
C HIS A 286 2.28 -1.29 -4.49
N THR A 287 1.85 -1.20 -5.74
CA THR A 287 0.86 -0.22 -6.23
C THR A 287 -0.55 -0.78 -6.05
N ALA A 288 -0.97 -1.03 -4.81
CA ALA A 288 -2.27 -1.68 -4.51
C ALA A 288 -3.48 -1.16 -5.33
N PRO A 289 -3.63 0.14 -5.61
CA PRO A 289 -4.71 0.65 -6.48
C PRO A 289 -4.71 0.11 -7.92
N GLU A 290 -3.56 -0.27 -8.48
CA GLU A 290 -3.48 -0.87 -9.83
C GLU A 290 -4.03 -2.30 -9.85
N TYR A 291 -3.90 -3.03 -8.75
CA TYR A 291 -4.32 -4.43 -8.63
C TYR A 291 -5.74 -4.58 -8.07
N LYS A 292 -6.13 -3.66 -7.17
CA LYS A 292 -7.35 -3.70 -6.37
C LYS A 292 -8.05 -2.33 -6.33
N HIS A 293 -8.32 -1.77 -7.51
CA HIS A 293 -8.88 -0.43 -7.68
C HIS A 293 -10.21 -0.23 -6.95
N LYS A 294 -11.12 -1.22 -6.97
CA LYS A 294 -12.43 -1.13 -6.30
C LYS A 294 -12.27 -1.06 -4.79
N GLU A 295 -11.42 -1.93 -4.25
CA GLU A 295 -11.12 -2.02 -2.83
C GLU A 295 -10.43 -0.74 -2.34
N CYS A 296 -9.40 -0.28 -3.06
CA CYS A 296 -8.67 0.94 -2.72
C CYS A 296 -9.55 2.19 -2.77
N LEU A 297 -10.42 2.30 -3.79
CA LEU A 297 -11.36 3.41 -3.89
C LEU A 297 -12.39 3.38 -2.75
N SER A 298 -12.91 2.21 -2.40
CA SER A 298 -13.85 2.05 -1.29
C SER A 298 -13.20 2.46 0.03
N MET A 299 -11.99 1.96 0.31
CA MET A 299 -11.19 2.34 1.47
C MET A 299 -10.98 3.86 1.55
N LEU A 300 -10.57 4.49 0.44
CA LEU A 300 -10.34 5.94 0.40
C LEU A 300 -11.63 6.73 0.67
N LYS A 301 -12.75 6.32 0.06
CA LYS A 301 -14.05 6.98 0.28
C LYS A 301 -14.50 6.90 1.74
N MET A 302 -14.44 5.71 2.34
CA MET A 302 -14.79 5.51 3.76
C MET A 302 -13.89 6.39 4.67
N TRP A 303 -12.58 6.40 4.42
CA TRP A 303 -11.65 7.19 5.21
C TRP A 303 -11.88 8.70 5.07
N ILE A 304 -12.11 9.22 3.85
CA ILE A 304 -12.40 10.65 3.64
C ILE A 304 -13.72 11.05 4.33
N ALA A 305 -14.75 10.21 4.24
CA ALA A 305 -16.05 10.47 4.88
C ALA A 305 -16.02 10.43 6.42
N ASN A 306 -14.88 10.08 7.00
CA ASN A 306 -14.74 9.78 8.44
C ASN A 306 -15.73 8.69 8.89
N ASP A 307 -16.11 7.82 7.96
CA ASP A 307 -16.90 6.63 8.24
C ASP A 307 -15.95 5.54 8.75
N THR A 308 -16.46 4.68 9.60
CA THR A 308 -15.70 3.52 10.00
C THR A 308 -15.60 2.56 8.81
N ILE A 309 -14.39 2.06 8.51
CA ILE A 309 -14.25 1.04 7.46
C ILE A 309 -15.13 -0.15 7.88
N ASN A 310 -16.19 -0.47 7.12
CA ASN A 310 -17.31 -1.33 7.52
C ASN A 310 -16.93 -2.50 8.46
N HIS A 311 -17.62 -2.60 9.60
CA HIS A 311 -17.29 -3.54 10.68
C HIS A 311 -18.03 -4.87 10.62
N ASP A 312 -19.20 -4.95 9.98
CA ASP A 312 -19.99 -6.17 9.97
C ASP A 312 -20.76 -6.38 8.66
N TYR A 313 -20.67 -7.59 8.11
CA TYR A 313 -21.49 -8.03 6.98
C TYR A 313 -22.99 -7.94 7.30
N LYS A 314 -23.38 -8.19 8.57
CA LYS A 314 -24.77 -8.06 9.03
C LYS A 314 -25.27 -6.61 9.01
N GLU A 315 -24.44 -5.65 9.43
CA GLU A 315 -24.79 -4.23 9.36
C GLU A 315 -24.91 -3.74 7.91
N MET A 316 -24.07 -4.24 6.99
CA MET A 316 -24.22 -3.96 5.56
C MET A 316 -25.53 -4.50 4.97
N ILE A 317 -26.00 -5.69 5.42
CA ILE A 317 -27.30 -6.23 5.01
C ILE A 317 -28.43 -5.33 5.53
N LEU A 318 -28.36 -4.90 6.80
CA LEU A 318 -29.40 -4.06 7.40
C LEU A 318 -29.49 -2.68 6.74
N LYS A 319 -28.35 -1.98 6.55
CA LYS A 319 -28.31 -0.69 5.84
C LYS A 319 -28.82 -0.81 4.39
N LYS A 320 -28.44 -1.87 3.68
CA LYS A 320 -28.94 -2.09 2.31
C LYS A 320 -30.43 -2.43 2.29
N SER A 321 -30.93 -3.16 3.28
CA SER A 321 -32.37 -3.44 3.38
C SER A 321 -33.18 -2.17 3.66
N GLU A 322 -32.64 -1.23 4.44
CA GLU A 322 -33.25 0.07 4.68
C GLU A 322 -33.23 0.96 3.43
N GLU A 323 -32.11 1.01 2.70
CA GLU A 323 -32.02 1.74 1.43
C GLU A 323 -32.93 1.16 0.34
N ASP A 324 -33.00 -0.17 0.20
CA ASP A 324 -33.89 -0.86 -0.74
C ASP A 324 -35.38 -0.67 -0.35
N LEU A 325 -35.70 -0.54 0.94
CA LEU A 325 -37.05 -0.20 1.42
C LEU A 325 -37.40 1.27 1.13
N LEU A 326 -36.44 2.19 1.26
CA LEU A 326 -36.62 3.61 0.92
C LEU A 326 -36.82 3.85 -0.57
N LEU A 327 -36.09 3.11 -1.43
CA LEU A 327 -36.25 3.18 -2.88
C LEU A 327 -37.55 2.54 -3.38
N ARG A 328 -38.16 1.65 -2.59
CA ARG A 328 -39.48 1.06 -2.88
C ARG A 328 -40.66 1.89 -2.35
N SER A 329 -40.40 2.90 -1.53
CA SER A 329 -41.42 3.79 -0.96
C SER A 329 -41.52 5.15 -1.68
N ILE A 330 -40.72 5.36 -2.72
CA ILE A 330 -40.78 6.48 -3.68
C ILE A 330 -41.49 6.00 -4.95
#